data_AF-A0A537V682-F1
#
_entry.id   AF-A0A537V682-F1
#
_cell.length_a   1.000
_cell.length_b   1.000
_cell.length_c   1.000
_cell.angle_alpha   90.00
_cell.angle_beta   90.00
_cell.angle_gamma   90.00
#
_symmetry.space_group_name_H-M   'P 1'
#
loop_
_entity.id
_entity.type
_entity.pdbx_description
1 polymer ?
#
loop_
_entity_poly.entity_id
_entity_poly.type
_entity_poly.pdbx_seq_one_letter_code
_entity_poly.pdbx_strand_id
1 'polypeptide(L)'
;RSVHAYHVEGAGGGHIPDLLAIVREPNVICSSTTPSLPYGRATAAEHVDMIQIVHEGNPSLPEDVAAARERIHPKTMAAEGPLHELGAISIVNSDSQGMGRIGETVRRTWQLAHAMKSWRASAAGEGWPDALPIEDDDNRRVLRYLAKHTVEPARTHGLHEEVGSLAPGHLADLVLWDPSSFGAKPLAVMKGGAIAWGPIGEGNASVHGSEPTRFGPDWGGTGDAPPGLAATFVSAAAVESGIAHTLRTRRRVVAVRGTRGLRRTDLIANTAVPPIEVSRTDGAVTLDGRELAAEPVSNVPLSRRYFL
;
A
#
# COMPACT_ATOMS: atom_id res chain seq x y z
N ARG A 1 -8.95 15.67 -14.74
CA ARG A 1 -9.85 14.48 -14.75
C ARG A 1 -9.36 13.52 -13.67
N SER A 2 -10.23 12.79 -12.99
CA SER A 2 -9.79 11.81 -12.00
C SER A 2 -8.85 10.76 -12.62
N VAL A 3 -7.74 10.49 -11.94
CA VAL A 3 -6.74 9.46 -12.26
C VAL A 3 -6.07 8.96 -10.98
N HIS A 4 -5.72 7.68 -10.96
CA HIS A 4 -4.87 7.09 -9.91
C HIS A 4 -3.45 7.00 -10.45
N ALA A 5 -2.51 7.70 -9.80
CA ALA A 5 -1.09 7.62 -10.09
C ALA A 5 -0.40 6.59 -9.18
N TYR A 6 0.23 5.59 -9.80
CA TYR A 6 1.06 4.59 -9.12
C TYR A 6 2.43 5.16 -8.75
N HIS A 7 3.06 4.57 -7.71
CA HIS A 7 4.43 4.81 -7.25
C HIS A 7 4.90 6.27 -7.44
N VAL A 8 4.16 7.22 -6.86
CA VAL A 8 4.35 8.66 -7.14
C VAL A 8 5.68 9.22 -6.64
N GLU A 9 6.37 8.51 -5.76
CA GLU A 9 7.74 8.86 -5.34
C GLU A 9 8.70 8.87 -6.53
N GLY A 10 8.50 7.98 -7.51
CA GLY A 10 9.23 8.00 -8.79
C GLY A 10 10.10 6.78 -9.04
N ALA A 11 10.59 6.07 -8.01
CA ALA A 11 11.50 4.94 -8.21
C ALA A 11 10.87 3.77 -8.98
N GLY A 12 9.55 3.56 -8.84
CA GLY A 12 8.78 2.57 -9.63
C GLY A 12 8.52 2.99 -11.09
N GLY A 13 8.72 4.26 -11.42
CA GLY A 13 8.59 4.81 -12.77
C GLY A 13 7.79 6.11 -12.84
N GLY A 14 8.27 7.06 -13.65
CA GLY A 14 7.56 8.30 -14.01
C GLY A 14 8.51 9.43 -14.37
N HIS A 15 8.02 10.67 -14.34
CA HIS A 15 8.81 11.84 -14.71
C HIS A 15 9.93 12.11 -13.70
N ILE A 16 11.13 12.35 -14.21
CA ILE A 16 12.35 12.52 -13.41
C ILE A 16 12.71 14.01 -13.34
N PRO A 17 13.04 14.58 -12.16
CA PRO A 17 12.91 14.01 -10.82
C PRO A 17 11.58 14.39 -10.14
N ASP A 18 10.65 15.02 -10.87
CA ASP A 18 9.56 15.82 -10.29
C ASP A 18 8.18 15.14 -10.27
N LEU A 19 8.08 13.83 -10.54
CA LEU A 19 6.81 13.10 -10.48
C LEU A 19 6.06 13.34 -9.17
N LEU A 20 6.78 13.35 -8.04
CA LEU A 20 6.18 13.49 -6.71
C LEU A 20 5.41 14.80 -6.55
N ALA A 21 5.70 15.84 -7.34
CA ALA A 21 4.93 17.08 -7.35
C ALA A 21 3.44 16.87 -7.68
N ILE A 22 3.07 15.74 -8.31
CA ILE A 22 1.68 15.42 -8.66
C ILE A 22 0.76 15.29 -7.44
N VAL A 23 1.29 15.14 -6.22
CA VAL A 23 0.48 15.13 -4.98
C VAL A 23 -0.27 16.44 -4.73
N ARG A 24 0.13 17.54 -5.38
CA ARG A 24 -0.58 18.83 -5.33
C ARG A 24 -1.82 18.89 -6.22
N GLU A 25 -2.07 17.85 -7.03
CA GLU A 25 -3.19 17.83 -7.96
C GLU A 25 -4.44 17.22 -7.28
N PRO A 26 -5.52 17.99 -7.05
CA PRO A 26 -6.66 17.53 -6.26
C PRO A 26 -7.46 16.40 -6.92
N ASN A 27 -7.29 16.20 -8.23
CA ASN A 27 -7.92 15.12 -9.00
C ASN A 27 -7.00 13.92 -9.25
N VAL A 28 -5.84 13.85 -8.59
CA VAL A 28 -4.93 12.71 -8.70
C VAL A 28 -4.93 11.95 -7.38
N ILE A 29 -5.35 10.70 -7.40
CA ILE A 29 -5.21 9.82 -6.24
C ILE A 29 -3.81 9.22 -6.29
N CYS A 30 -2.97 9.56 -5.32
CA CYS A 30 -1.58 9.15 -5.28
C CYS A 30 -1.39 7.87 -4.45
N SER A 31 -0.56 6.97 -4.95
CA SER A 31 -0.16 5.75 -4.23
C SER A 31 1.33 5.49 -4.29
N SER A 32 1.81 4.74 -3.30
CA SER A 32 3.17 4.24 -3.21
C SER A 32 3.22 2.72 -3.29
N THR A 33 4.39 2.22 -3.68
CA THR A 33 4.67 0.78 -3.79
C THR A 33 5.58 0.33 -2.64
N THR A 34 5.54 -0.96 -2.32
CA THR A 34 6.15 -1.46 -1.08
C THR A 34 7.67 -1.26 -0.90
N PRO A 35 8.56 -1.28 -1.92
CA PRO A 35 10.00 -1.34 -1.65
C PRO A 35 10.61 -0.07 -1.06
N SER A 36 10.05 1.11 -1.34
CA SER A 36 10.54 2.39 -0.80
C SER A 36 10.05 2.66 0.63
N LEU A 37 9.12 1.85 1.15
CA LEU A 37 8.42 2.11 2.41
C LEU A 37 8.95 1.26 3.59
N PRO A 38 9.30 1.87 4.74
CA PRO A 38 9.82 3.23 4.86
C PRO A 38 11.19 3.36 4.20
N TYR A 39 11.62 4.62 3.98
CA TYR A 39 12.98 4.93 3.52
C TYR A 39 14.01 4.45 4.56
N GLY A 40 14.88 3.54 4.14
CA GLY A 40 15.91 2.90 4.95
C GLY A 40 17.29 3.02 4.34
N ARG A 41 18.32 2.67 5.12
CA ARG A 41 19.74 2.83 4.74
C ARG A 41 20.12 2.14 3.43
N ALA A 42 19.48 1.02 3.12
CA ALA A 42 19.76 0.24 1.92
C ALA A 42 18.80 0.55 0.76
N THR A 43 17.74 1.35 0.98
CA THR A 43 16.65 1.51 0.02
C THR A 43 17.14 2.01 -1.33
N ALA A 44 17.89 3.12 -1.36
CA ALA A 44 18.38 3.67 -2.63
C ALA A 44 19.32 2.70 -3.38
N ALA A 45 20.25 2.06 -2.65
CA ALA A 45 21.20 1.11 -3.26
C ALA A 45 20.49 -0.12 -3.83
N GLU A 46 19.55 -0.69 -3.07
CA GLU A 46 18.72 -1.82 -3.52
C GLU A 46 17.94 -1.48 -4.80
N HIS A 47 17.42 -0.26 -4.91
CA HIS A 47 16.61 0.12 -6.07
C HIS A 47 17.44 0.29 -7.34
N VAL A 48 18.71 0.72 -7.25
CA VAL A 48 19.60 0.79 -8.43
C VAL A 48 19.81 -0.60 -9.02
N ASP A 49 20.07 -1.60 -8.19
CA ASP A 49 20.24 -2.99 -8.63
C ASP A 49 18.92 -3.58 -9.15
N MET A 50 17.81 -3.29 -8.46
CA MET A 50 16.47 -3.73 -8.89
C MET A 50 16.10 -3.18 -10.27
N ILE A 51 16.37 -1.90 -10.55
CA ILE A 51 16.08 -1.29 -11.86
C ILE A 51 16.89 -1.95 -12.96
N GLN A 52 18.19 -2.20 -12.73
CA GLN A 52 19.03 -2.88 -13.70
C GLN A 52 18.49 -4.28 -14.02
N ILE A 53 18.06 -5.06 -13.02
CA ILE A 53 17.50 -6.39 -13.25
C ILE A 53 16.18 -6.31 -14.05
N VAL A 54 15.26 -5.43 -13.65
CA VAL A 54 13.93 -5.33 -14.27
C VAL A 54 13.99 -4.81 -15.70
N HIS A 55 14.97 -3.96 -16.02
CA HIS A 55 15.15 -3.40 -17.37
C HIS A 55 16.19 -4.16 -18.19
N GLU A 56 16.63 -5.33 -17.74
CA GLU A 56 17.66 -6.15 -18.40
C GLU A 56 18.96 -5.35 -18.67
N GLY A 57 19.28 -4.39 -17.80
CA GLY A 57 20.46 -3.54 -17.90
C GLY A 57 21.75 -4.30 -17.64
N ASN A 58 22.79 -3.95 -18.39
CA ASN A 58 24.11 -4.55 -18.25
C ASN A 58 24.96 -3.75 -17.25
N PRO A 59 25.32 -4.32 -16.08
CA PRO A 59 26.11 -3.61 -15.07
C PRO A 59 27.53 -3.26 -15.52
N SER A 60 27.99 -3.80 -16.66
CA SER A 60 29.28 -3.49 -17.27
C SER A 60 29.22 -2.28 -18.20
N LEU A 61 28.02 -1.81 -18.58
CA LEU A 61 27.81 -0.62 -19.40
C LEU A 61 27.54 0.60 -18.49
N PRO A 62 28.42 1.62 -18.47
CA PRO A 62 28.23 2.81 -17.64
C PRO A 62 26.91 3.54 -17.90
N GLU A 63 26.43 3.53 -19.14
CA GLU A 63 25.18 4.17 -19.55
C GLU A 63 23.96 3.51 -18.92
N ASP A 64 23.93 2.18 -18.83
CA ASP A 64 22.85 1.42 -18.19
C ASP A 64 22.82 1.68 -16.68
N VAL A 65 24.01 1.73 -16.05
CA VAL A 65 24.14 2.08 -14.63
C VAL A 65 23.71 3.52 -14.39
N ALA A 66 24.06 4.46 -15.28
CA ALA A 66 23.67 5.85 -15.19
C ALA A 66 22.15 6.02 -15.33
N ALA A 67 21.53 5.35 -16.30
CA ALA A 67 20.08 5.37 -16.50
C ALA A 67 19.33 4.78 -15.29
N ALA A 68 19.87 3.73 -14.66
CA ALA A 68 19.29 3.19 -13.43
C ALA A 68 19.40 4.17 -12.26
N ARG A 69 20.55 4.84 -12.11
CA ARG A 69 20.77 5.85 -11.06
C ARG A 69 19.93 7.10 -11.26
N GLU A 70 19.65 7.49 -12.50
CA GLU A 70 18.85 8.67 -12.83
C GLU A 70 17.43 8.58 -12.25
N ARG A 71 16.89 7.37 -12.09
CA ARG A 71 15.55 7.16 -11.49
C ARG A 71 15.54 7.16 -9.96
N ILE A 72 16.70 7.11 -9.32
CA ILE A 72 16.80 6.94 -7.87
C ILE A 72 17.21 8.26 -7.23
N HIS A 73 16.24 8.91 -6.57
CA HIS A 73 16.45 10.15 -5.86
C HIS A 73 16.24 9.96 -4.36
N PRO A 74 17.32 9.86 -3.56
CA PRO A 74 17.21 9.72 -2.11
C PRO A 74 16.35 10.81 -1.44
N LYS A 75 16.29 12.01 -2.01
CA LYS A 75 15.50 13.12 -1.46
C LYS A 75 13.99 12.94 -1.66
N THR A 76 13.53 12.41 -2.80
CA THR A 76 12.11 12.07 -2.99
C THR A 76 11.72 10.88 -2.12
N MET A 77 12.59 9.86 -2.01
CA MET A 77 12.39 8.73 -1.09
C MET A 77 12.28 9.18 0.37
N ALA A 78 13.12 10.14 0.79
CA ALA A 78 13.07 10.71 2.13
C ALA A 78 11.78 11.53 2.38
N ALA A 79 11.20 12.14 1.35
CA ALA A 79 9.97 12.92 1.44
C ALA A 79 8.69 12.06 1.38
N GLU A 80 8.75 10.87 0.80
CA GLU A 80 7.60 9.98 0.61
C GLU A 80 6.90 9.63 1.94
N GLY A 81 7.68 9.27 2.96
CA GLY A 81 7.14 8.95 4.28
C GLY A 81 6.40 10.12 4.94
N PRO A 82 7.03 11.31 5.06
CA PRO A 82 6.35 12.52 5.49
C PRO A 82 5.05 12.81 4.73
N LEU A 83 5.03 12.66 3.40
CA LEU A 83 3.81 12.86 2.60
C LEU A 83 2.71 11.82 2.90
N HIS A 84 3.08 10.58 3.25
CA HIS A 84 2.13 9.62 3.78
C HIS A 84 1.57 10.05 5.15
N GLU A 85 2.43 10.53 6.05
CA GLU A 85 2.04 10.97 7.40
C GLU A 85 1.14 12.20 7.36
N LEU A 86 1.37 13.13 6.43
CA LEU A 86 0.52 14.31 6.19
C LEU A 86 -0.78 13.97 5.43
N GLY A 87 -0.91 12.75 4.92
CA GLY A 87 -2.11 12.30 4.20
C GLY A 87 -2.19 12.80 2.75
N ALA A 88 -1.06 13.15 2.15
CA ALA A 88 -0.93 13.56 0.74
C ALA A 88 -0.81 12.36 -0.22
N ILE A 89 -0.28 11.22 0.28
CA ILE A 89 -0.31 9.93 -0.43
C ILE A 89 -1.33 9.01 0.24
N SER A 90 -2.32 8.52 -0.53
CA SER A 90 -3.49 7.84 0.03
C SER A 90 -3.44 6.34 0.04
N ILE A 91 -2.65 5.73 -0.84
CA ILE A 91 -2.71 4.29 -1.02
C ILE A 91 -1.31 3.71 -0.88
N VAL A 92 -1.23 2.54 -0.25
CA VAL A 92 -0.06 1.67 -0.33
C VAL A 92 -0.48 0.43 -1.10
N ASN A 93 0.23 0.13 -2.20
CA ASN A 93 0.04 -1.09 -2.97
C ASN A 93 1.38 -1.83 -3.11
N SER A 94 1.35 -3.03 -3.69
CA SER A 94 2.53 -3.89 -3.73
C SER A 94 3.51 -3.54 -4.84
N ASP A 95 3.01 -3.47 -6.08
CA ASP A 95 3.71 -3.69 -7.35
C ASP A 95 4.25 -5.10 -7.54
N SER A 96 3.38 -6.10 -7.32
CA SER A 96 3.78 -7.51 -7.21
C SER A 96 4.63 -8.00 -8.39
N GLN A 97 5.90 -8.29 -8.12
CA GLN A 97 6.90 -8.72 -9.12
C GLN A 97 7.14 -7.72 -10.27
N GLY A 98 6.64 -6.50 -10.15
CA GLY A 98 6.92 -5.35 -11.01
C GLY A 98 7.57 -4.24 -10.18
N MET A 99 8.71 -4.53 -9.53
CA MET A 99 9.35 -3.64 -8.53
C MET A 99 8.56 -3.54 -7.21
N GLY A 100 8.08 -4.68 -6.70
CA GLY A 100 7.25 -4.68 -5.50
C GLY A 100 6.93 -6.07 -4.92
N ARG A 101 6.48 -6.08 -3.65
CA ARG A 101 6.36 -7.28 -2.81
C ARG A 101 4.91 -7.50 -2.36
N ILE A 102 4.25 -8.50 -2.95
CA ILE A 102 2.81 -8.77 -2.72
C ILE A 102 2.45 -9.05 -1.26
N GLY A 103 3.31 -9.75 -0.53
CA GLY A 103 3.07 -10.12 0.87
C GLY A 103 3.40 -9.03 1.89
N GLU A 104 3.81 -7.83 1.45
CA GLU A 104 4.34 -6.81 2.35
C GLU A 104 3.50 -5.54 2.44
N THR A 105 2.42 -5.37 1.65
CA THR A 105 1.58 -4.15 1.65
C THR A 105 1.12 -3.73 3.04
N VAL A 106 0.53 -4.66 3.80
CA VAL A 106 0.05 -4.40 5.17
C VAL A 106 1.22 -4.08 6.09
N ARG A 107 2.24 -4.94 6.08
CA ARG A 107 3.42 -4.83 6.95
C ARG A 107 4.17 -3.51 6.75
N ARG A 108 4.41 -3.13 5.49
CA ARG A 108 5.12 -1.92 5.08
C ARG A 108 4.34 -0.67 5.44
N THR A 109 3.01 -0.72 5.34
CA THR A 109 2.13 0.35 5.83
C THR A 109 2.35 0.59 7.33
N TRP A 110 2.41 -0.45 8.15
CA TRP A 110 2.62 -0.32 9.60
C TRP A 110 4.06 0.04 9.98
N GLN A 111 5.05 -0.48 9.26
CA GLN A 111 6.45 -0.07 9.40
C GLN A 111 6.61 1.42 9.09
N LEU A 112 5.91 1.92 8.06
CA LEU A 112 5.88 3.34 7.72
C LEU A 112 5.21 4.17 8.81
N ALA A 113 4.04 3.75 9.33
CA ALA A 113 3.38 4.43 10.43
C ALA A 113 4.29 4.53 11.67
N HIS A 114 5.00 3.45 11.99
CA HIS A 114 5.98 3.43 13.08
C HIS A 114 7.14 4.41 12.85
N ALA A 115 7.74 4.39 11.65
CA ALA A 115 8.81 5.32 11.30
C ALA A 115 8.34 6.78 11.37
N MET A 116 7.12 7.05 10.91
CA MET A 116 6.55 8.40 10.88
C MET A 116 6.13 8.92 12.25
N LYS A 117 5.74 8.03 13.18
CA LYS A 117 5.60 8.39 14.59
C LYS A 117 6.90 8.95 15.15
N SER A 118 8.02 8.27 14.90
CA SER A 118 9.35 8.73 15.35
C SER A 118 9.76 10.03 14.66
N TRP A 119 9.50 10.16 13.36
CA TRP A 119 9.76 11.40 12.62
C TRP A 119 8.95 12.58 13.17
N ARG A 120 7.64 12.41 13.46
CA ARG A 120 6.78 13.45 14.06
C ARG A 120 7.24 13.91 15.45
N ALA A 121 7.99 13.09 16.17
CA ALA A 121 8.59 13.44 17.45
C ALA A 121 9.97 14.10 17.34
N SER A 122 10.48 14.28 16.11
CA SER A 122 11.74 14.98 15.84
C SER A 122 11.50 16.42 15.38
N ALA A 123 12.51 17.28 15.50
CA ALA A 123 12.45 18.66 15.02
C ALA A 123 12.08 18.77 13.52
N ALA A 124 12.48 17.79 12.70
CA ALA A 124 12.14 17.75 11.28
C ALA A 124 10.64 17.44 11.03
N GLY A 125 9.96 16.79 11.98
CA GLY A 125 8.55 16.43 11.88
C GLY A 125 7.58 17.40 12.55
N GLU A 126 8.08 18.46 13.20
CA GLU A 126 7.25 19.41 13.95
C GLU A 126 6.68 20.53 13.05
N GLY A 127 5.48 21.02 13.40
CA GLY A 127 4.90 22.24 12.81
C GLY A 127 4.44 22.15 11.34
N TRP A 128 4.35 20.95 10.75
CA TRP A 128 3.82 20.78 9.39
C TRP A 128 2.30 21.04 9.31
N PRO A 129 1.81 21.67 8.23
CA PRO A 129 0.38 21.78 7.94
C PRO A 129 -0.21 20.38 7.68
N ASP A 130 -1.50 20.20 7.95
CA ASP A 130 -2.26 18.93 7.79
C ASP A 130 -1.78 17.73 8.62
N ALA A 131 -0.76 17.94 9.44
CA ALA A 131 -0.26 16.91 10.32
C ALA A 131 -1.26 16.65 11.46
N LEU A 132 -1.44 15.37 11.77
CA LEU A 132 -2.31 14.98 12.89
C LEU A 132 -1.78 15.58 14.21
N PRO A 133 -2.67 16.01 15.11
CA PRO A 133 -2.25 16.43 16.44
C PRO A 133 -1.59 15.27 17.17
N ILE A 134 -0.66 15.60 18.08
CA ILE A 134 -0.06 14.63 18.98
C ILE A 134 -1.05 14.41 20.13
N GLU A 135 -1.43 13.15 20.35
CA GLU A 135 -2.41 12.72 21.35
C GLU A 135 -1.79 11.62 22.24
N ASP A 136 -2.49 11.25 23.32
CA ASP A 136 -2.04 10.19 24.24
C ASP A 136 -2.05 8.78 23.60
N ASP A 137 -2.78 8.63 22.49
CA ASP A 137 -2.84 7.42 21.68
C ASP A 137 -2.50 7.70 20.20
N ASP A 138 -2.38 6.63 19.41
CA ASP A 138 -2.07 6.71 17.97
C ASP A 138 -3.32 6.49 17.09
N ASN A 139 -4.54 6.52 17.62
CA ASN A 139 -5.76 6.06 16.92
C ASN A 139 -5.97 6.77 15.59
N ARG A 140 -5.78 8.10 15.53
CA ARG A 140 -5.91 8.86 14.27
C ARG A 140 -4.87 8.45 13.22
N ARG A 141 -3.62 8.20 13.64
CA ARG A 141 -2.57 7.67 12.76
C ARG A 141 -2.92 6.26 12.30
N VAL A 142 -3.34 5.40 13.23
CA VAL A 142 -3.75 4.01 12.93
C VAL A 142 -4.85 3.99 11.88
N LEU A 143 -5.90 4.80 12.05
CA LEU A 143 -7.00 4.90 11.09
C LEU A 143 -6.54 5.48 9.74
N ARG A 144 -5.69 6.52 9.75
CA ARG A 144 -5.11 7.10 8.52
C ARG A 144 -4.34 6.06 7.70
N TYR A 145 -3.55 5.23 8.36
CA TYR A 145 -2.73 4.20 7.71
C TYR A 145 -3.51 2.94 7.34
N LEU A 146 -4.46 2.51 8.17
CA LEU A 146 -5.38 1.41 7.84
C LEU A 146 -6.15 1.72 6.56
N ALA A 147 -6.63 2.96 6.41
CA ALA A 147 -7.36 3.40 5.22
C ALA A 147 -6.55 3.19 3.92
N LYS A 148 -5.21 3.31 3.97
CA LYS A 148 -4.34 3.27 2.78
C LYS A 148 -4.33 1.94 2.04
N HIS A 149 -4.72 0.85 2.69
CA HIS A 149 -4.79 -0.48 2.08
C HIS A 149 -6.16 -1.15 2.29
N THR A 150 -7.18 -0.37 2.67
CA THR A 150 -8.56 -0.85 2.87
C THR A 150 -9.56 0.03 2.11
N VAL A 151 -10.04 1.11 2.74
CA VAL A 151 -11.13 1.93 2.19
C VAL A 151 -10.69 2.84 1.05
N GLU A 152 -9.46 3.36 1.05
CA GLU A 152 -9.01 4.29 -0.02
C GLU A 152 -8.84 3.57 -1.37
N PRO A 153 -8.21 2.38 -1.46
CA PRO A 153 -8.22 1.60 -2.70
C PRO A 153 -9.64 1.22 -3.13
N ALA A 154 -10.50 0.81 -2.19
CA ALA A 154 -11.87 0.43 -2.52
C ALA A 154 -12.66 1.61 -3.11
N ARG A 155 -12.53 2.82 -2.55
CA ARG A 155 -13.16 4.03 -3.10
C ARG A 155 -12.59 4.40 -4.47
N THR A 156 -11.26 4.40 -4.58
CA THR A 156 -10.53 4.79 -5.81
C THR A 156 -10.92 3.92 -7.01
N HIS A 157 -11.10 2.62 -6.78
CA HIS A 157 -11.46 1.66 -7.83
C HIS A 157 -12.96 1.35 -7.90
N GLY A 158 -13.81 2.07 -7.15
CA GLY A 158 -15.26 1.94 -7.25
C GLY A 158 -15.85 0.64 -6.67
N LEU A 159 -15.23 0.13 -5.61
CA LEU A 159 -15.53 -1.13 -4.92
C LEU A 159 -16.13 -0.91 -3.52
N HIS A 160 -16.21 0.33 -3.07
CA HIS A 160 -16.46 0.69 -1.66
C HIS A 160 -17.86 0.38 -1.13
N GLU A 161 -18.82 0.04 -1.99
CA GLU A 161 -20.14 -0.48 -1.58
C GLU A 161 -20.08 -1.97 -1.19
N GLU A 162 -18.98 -2.65 -1.52
CA GLU A 162 -18.85 -4.11 -1.40
C GLU A 162 -17.75 -4.53 -0.43
N VAL A 163 -16.64 -3.78 -0.40
CA VAL A 163 -15.43 -4.13 0.36
C VAL A 163 -14.68 -2.88 0.87
N GLY A 164 -13.63 -3.10 1.65
CA GLY A 164 -12.69 -2.05 2.08
C GLY A 164 -12.99 -1.47 3.46
N SER A 165 -14.08 -1.85 4.11
CA SER A 165 -14.35 -1.52 5.52
C SER A 165 -15.33 -2.51 6.15
N LEU A 166 -15.32 -2.56 7.48
CA LEU A 166 -16.27 -3.35 8.26
C LEU A 166 -17.57 -2.55 8.43
N ALA A 167 -18.50 -2.73 7.50
CA ALA A 167 -19.80 -2.07 7.51
C ALA A 167 -20.93 -3.04 7.15
N PRO A 168 -22.13 -2.90 7.73
CA PRO A 168 -23.30 -3.68 7.32
C PRO A 168 -23.53 -3.58 5.81
N GLY A 169 -23.79 -4.73 5.17
CA GLY A 169 -24.00 -4.82 3.72
C GLY A 169 -22.73 -5.15 2.92
N HIS A 170 -21.53 -4.92 3.45
CA HIS A 170 -20.29 -5.33 2.80
C HIS A 170 -20.07 -6.84 2.88
N LEU A 171 -19.25 -7.38 1.98
CA LEU A 171 -18.72 -8.74 2.09
C LEU A 171 -17.99 -8.90 3.44
N ALA A 172 -18.27 -10.00 4.12
CA ALA A 172 -17.60 -10.38 5.38
C ALA A 172 -16.17 -10.88 5.12
N ASP A 173 -15.33 -9.98 4.60
CA ASP A 173 -13.91 -10.17 4.36
C ASP A 173 -13.15 -9.59 5.55
N LEU A 174 -12.77 -10.47 6.48
CA LEU A 174 -12.19 -10.10 7.76
C LEU A 174 -10.79 -10.71 7.89
N VAL A 175 -9.90 -10.02 8.57
CA VAL A 175 -8.61 -10.57 8.99
C VAL A 175 -8.53 -10.53 10.49
N LEU A 176 -8.32 -11.70 11.10
CA LEU A 176 -8.18 -11.85 12.54
C LEU A 176 -6.70 -11.79 12.89
N TRP A 177 -6.38 -11.02 13.93
CA TRP A 177 -5.00 -10.81 14.37
C TRP A 177 -4.88 -11.10 15.86
N ASP A 178 -3.78 -11.73 16.23
CA ASP A 178 -3.27 -11.63 17.59
C ASP A 178 -2.55 -10.27 17.73
N PRO A 179 -2.77 -9.49 18.81
CA PRO A 179 -2.10 -8.21 18.98
C PRO A 179 -0.57 -8.29 18.88
N SER A 180 0.04 -9.41 19.31
CA SER A 180 1.49 -9.59 19.25
C SER A 180 2.02 -9.81 17.83
N SER A 181 1.16 -10.20 16.86
CA SER A 181 1.53 -10.46 15.47
C SER A 181 0.84 -9.54 14.46
N PHE A 182 0.12 -8.51 14.94
CA PHE A 182 -0.60 -7.55 14.11
C PHE A 182 0.29 -6.96 13.00
N GLY A 183 -0.20 -7.05 11.76
CA GLY A 183 0.50 -6.56 10.57
C GLY A 183 1.64 -7.46 10.06
N ALA A 184 2.03 -8.52 10.79
CA ALA A 184 3.05 -9.49 10.36
C ALA A 184 2.45 -10.82 9.89
N LYS A 185 1.75 -11.54 10.77
CA LYS A 185 1.16 -12.86 10.51
C LYS A 185 -0.24 -12.97 11.13
N PRO A 186 -1.32 -13.02 10.33
CA PRO A 186 -2.69 -13.07 10.85
C PRO A 186 -3.02 -14.45 11.45
N LEU A 187 -4.00 -14.51 12.35
CA LEU A 187 -4.54 -15.76 12.87
C LEU A 187 -5.43 -16.47 11.84
N ALA A 188 -6.20 -15.71 11.07
CA ALA A 188 -7.07 -16.24 10.02
C ALA A 188 -7.47 -15.12 9.05
N VAL A 189 -7.70 -15.49 7.80
CA VAL A 189 -8.30 -14.67 6.75
C VAL A 189 -9.65 -15.26 6.41
N MET A 190 -10.69 -14.48 6.62
CA MET A 190 -12.07 -14.82 6.30
C MET A 190 -12.45 -14.18 4.96
N LYS A 191 -13.12 -14.95 4.10
CA LYS A 191 -13.68 -14.47 2.83
C LYS A 191 -15.18 -14.78 2.83
N GLY A 192 -16.01 -13.75 2.66
CA GLY A 192 -17.46 -13.92 2.57
C GLY A 192 -18.08 -14.69 3.76
N GLY A 193 -17.50 -14.56 4.96
CA GLY A 193 -18.00 -15.21 6.17
C GLY A 193 -17.40 -16.58 6.50
N ALA A 194 -16.54 -17.15 5.64
CA ALA A 194 -15.86 -18.43 5.89
C ALA A 194 -14.35 -18.24 6.02
N ILE A 195 -13.69 -18.99 6.92
CA ILE A 195 -12.23 -19.00 7.02
C ILE A 195 -11.67 -19.58 5.72
N ALA A 196 -10.87 -18.79 5.02
CA ALA A 196 -10.34 -19.13 3.71
C ALA A 196 -8.83 -19.43 3.74
N TRP A 197 -8.11 -18.82 4.68
CA TRP A 197 -6.66 -18.99 4.80
C TRP A 197 -6.21 -18.82 6.25
N GLY A 198 -5.22 -19.58 6.69
CA GLY A 198 -4.73 -19.51 8.07
C GLY A 198 -3.56 -20.46 8.33
N PRO A 199 -2.99 -20.46 9.54
CA PRO A 199 -1.99 -21.43 9.95
C PRO A 199 -2.65 -22.80 10.14
N ILE A 200 -2.26 -23.76 9.29
CA ILE A 200 -2.69 -25.15 9.34
C ILE A 200 -1.58 -25.98 9.99
N GLY A 201 -1.93 -26.72 11.05
CA GLY A 201 -1.01 -27.63 11.75
C GLY A 201 -0.97 -29.03 11.14
N GLU A 202 -0.24 -29.94 11.78
CA GLU A 202 -0.17 -31.36 11.41
C GLU A 202 -1.54 -32.03 11.51
N GLY A 203 -2.02 -32.58 10.38
CA GLY A 203 -3.37 -33.17 10.27
C GLY A 203 -3.54 -34.48 11.02
N ASN A 204 -2.46 -35.22 11.29
CA ASN A 204 -2.49 -36.44 12.08
C ASN A 204 -2.24 -36.21 13.59
N ALA A 205 -2.12 -34.96 14.03
CA ALA A 205 -1.94 -34.65 15.44
C ALA A 205 -3.27 -34.73 16.22
N SER A 206 -3.18 -34.93 17.54
CA SER A 206 -4.35 -35.06 18.41
C SER A 206 -5.06 -33.73 18.72
N VAL A 207 -4.39 -32.60 18.48
CA VAL A 207 -4.94 -31.25 18.72
C VAL A 207 -4.66 -30.33 17.53
N HIS A 208 -5.62 -29.44 17.26
CA HIS A 208 -5.51 -28.44 16.21
C HIS A 208 -4.31 -27.51 16.46
N GLY A 209 -3.62 -27.12 15.38
CA GLY A 209 -2.47 -26.23 15.46
C GLY A 209 -1.19 -26.89 15.98
N SER A 210 -1.13 -28.22 16.03
CA SER A 210 0.12 -28.92 16.33
C SER A 210 1.17 -28.64 15.26
N GLU A 211 2.42 -28.46 15.69
CA GLU A 211 3.52 -28.16 14.79
C GLU A 211 3.86 -29.33 13.86
N PRO A 212 4.35 -29.06 12.63
CA PRO A 212 4.64 -27.74 12.09
C PRO A 212 3.39 -27.00 11.58
N THR A 213 3.25 -25.72 11.94
CA THR A 213 2.20 -24.86 11.41
C THR A 213 2.65 -24.12 10.14
N ARG A 214 1.82 -24.15 9.09
CA ARG A 214 2.07 -23.47 7.82
C ARG A 214 0.83 -22.76 7.32
N PHE A 215 1.00 -21.55 6.78
CA PHE A 215 -0.12 -20.85 6.15
C PHE A 215 -0.59 -21.60 4.90
N GLY A 216 -1.88 -21.90 4.85
CA GLY A 216 -2.50 -22.62 3.74
C GLY A 216 -3.99 -22.33 3.60
N PRO A 217 -4.62 -22.83 2.54
CA PRO A 217 -6.06 -22.72 2.35
C PRO A 217 -6.80 -23.53 3.41
N ASP A 218 -7.82 -22.92 3.99
CA ASP A 218 -8.82 -23.58 4.84
C ASP A 218 -10.05 -23.94 3.98
N TRP A 219 -11.16 -24.35 4.59
CA TRP A 219 -12.38 -24.78 3.90
C TRP A 219 -12.95 -23.72 2.95
N GLY A 220 -12.93 -22.44 3.33
CA GLY A 220 -13.36 -21.34 2.46
C GLY A 220 -12.42 -21.08 1.27
N GLY A 221 -11.19 -21.59 1.34
CA GLY A 221 -10.17 -21.49 0.28
C GLY A 221 -10.10 -22.72 -0.62
N THR A 222 -10.90 -23.76 -0.37
CA THR A 222 -10.74 -25.09 -0.97
C THR A 222 -11.97 -25.53 -1.76
N GLY A 223 -11.76 -26.27 -2.85
CA GLY A 223 -12.82 -26.89 -3.64
C GLY A 223 -13.80 -25.89 -4.25
N ASP A 224 -15.09 -26.10 -4.00
CA ASP A 224 -16.19 -25.34 -4.59
C ASP A 224 -16.64 -24.12 -3.77
N ALA A 225 -16.09 -23.92 -2.58
CA ALA A 225 -16.44 -22.78 -1.72
C ALA A 225 -15.99 -21.41 -2.29
N PRO A 226 -14.77 -21.23 -2.82
CA PRO A 226 -14.26 -19.90 -3.19
C PRO A 226 -15.13 -19.11 -4.16
N PRO A 227 -15.75 -19.71 -5.20
CA PRO A 227 -16.66 -18.97 -6.07
C PRO A 227 -17.89 -18.40 -5.36
N GLY A 228 -18.43 -19.09 -4.34
CA GLY A 228 -19.58 -18.61 -3.57
C GLY A 228 -19.27 -17.51 -2.56
N LEU A 229 -17.99 -17.34 -2.20
CA LEU A 229 -17.53 -16.40 -1.16
C LEU A 229 -16.95 -15.09 -1.74
N ALA A 230 -16.75 -15.02 -3.06
CA ALA A 230 -16.05 -13.93 -3.73
C ALA A 230 -16.90 -13.23 -4.79
N ALA A 231 -16.51 -11.99 -5.07
CA ALA A 231 -17.03 -11.21 -6.18
C ALA A 231 -15.95 -11.00 -7.25
N THR A 232 -16.39 -10.89 -8.51
CA THR A 232 -15.58 -10.45 -9.64
C THR A 232 -16.04 -9.05 -10.02
N PHE A 233 -15.17 -8.06 -9.87
CA PHE A 233 -15.47 -6.67 -10.22
C PHE A 233 -15.17 -6.39 -11.68
N VAL A 234 -16.11 -5.80 -12.40
CA VAL A 234 -16.02 -5.51 -13.84
C VAL A 234 -16.63 -4.15 -14.17
N SER A 235 -16.54 -3.70 -15.42
CA SER A 235 -17.25 -2.50 -15.87
C SER A 235 -18.77 -2.74 -15.94
N ALA A 236 -19.57 -1.67 -15.84
CA ALA A 236 -21.03 -1.75 -16.01
C ALA A 236 -21.41 -2.41 -17.36
N ALA A 237 -20.73 -2.03 -18.45
CA ALA A 237 -20.94 -2.60 -19.76
C ALA A 237 -20.71 -4.14 -19.81
N ALA A 238 -19.77 -4.66 -19.03
CA ALA A 238 -19.54 -6.11 -18.94
C ALA A 238 -20.67 -6.83 -18.18
N VAL A 239 -21.24 -6.20 -17.15
CA VAL A 239 -22.44 -6.75 -16.50
C VAL A 239 -23.61 -6.77 -17.47
N GLU A 240 -23.85 -5.67 -18.19
CA GLU A 240 -24.93 -5.53 -19.17
C GLU A 240 -24.81 -6.51 -20.34
N SER A 241 -23.59 -6.87 -20.75
CA SER A 241 -23.37 -7.87 -21.79
C SER A 241 -23.59 -9.32 -21.33
N GLY A 242 -23.87 -9.55 -20.04
CA GLY A 242 -24.06 -10.88 -19.48
C GLY A 242 -22.76 -11.67 -19.32
N ILE A 243 -21.62 -11.00 -19.09
CA ILE A 243 -20.28 -11.64 -19.01
C ILE A 243 -20.22 -12.85 -18.08
N ALA A 244 -21.03 -12.88 -17.02
CA ALA A 244 -21.09 -13.99 -16.08
C ALA A 244 -21.48 -15.31 -16.78
N HIS A 245 -22.44 -15.26 -17.71
CA HIS A 245 -22.89 -16.41 -18.50
C HIS A 245 -21.81 -16.86 -19.49
N THR A 246 -21.14 -15.90 -20.14
CA THR A 246 -20.05 -16.17 -21.09
C THR A 246 -18.88 -16.88 -20.39
N LEU A 247 -18.47 -16.38 -19.22
CA LEU A 247 -17.38 -16.96 -18.43
C LEU A 247 -17.80 -18.23 -17.64
N ARG A 248 -19.11 -18.55 -17.61
CA ARG A 248 -19.69 -19.64 -16.81
C ARG A 248 -19.21 -19.62 -15.36
N THR A 249 -19.05 -18.42 -14.81
CA THR A 249 -18.54 -18.25 -13.43
C THR A 249 -19.67 -18.38 -12.43
N ARG A 250 -19.39 -19.04 -11.29
CA ARG A 250 -20.27 -19.05 -10.12
C ARG A 250 -20.07 -17.83 -9.20
N ARG A 251 -19.01 -17.04 -9.43
CA ARG A 251 -18.77 -15.82 -8.66
C ARG A 251 -19.82 -14.78 -8.99
N ARG A 252 -20.24 -14.04 -7.97
CA ARG A 252 -21.04 -12.82 -8.16
C ARG A 252 -20.25 -11.83 -9.00
N VAL A 253 -20.82 -11.33 -10.09
CA VAL A 253 -20.19 -10.30 -10.92
C VAL A 253 -20.78 -8.94 -10.55
N VAL A 254 -19.94 -7.99 -10.19
CA VAL A 254 -20.34 -6.68 -9.67
C VAL A 254 -19.73 -5.57 -10.52
N ALA A 255 -20.53 -4.59 -10.91
CA ALA A 255 -20.05 -3.41 -11.65
C ALA A 255 -19.33 -2.43 -10.70
N VAL A 256 -18.15 -1.96 -11.09
CA VAL A 256 -17.48 -0.83 -10.42
C VAL A 256 -18.25 0.48 -10.66
N ARG A 257 -18.30 1.36 -9.65
CA ARG A 257 -19.06 2.63 -9.71
C ARG A 257 -18.26 3.81 -9.14
N GLY A 258 -18.59 5.03 -9.57
CA GLY A 258 -18.05 6.24 -8.93
C GLY A 258 -16.56 6.52 -9.17
N THR A 259 -15.94 5.93 -10.19
CA THR A 259 -14.50 6.13 -10.49
C THR A 259 -14.19 7.40 -11.28
N ARG A 260 -15.22 8.15 -11.71
CA ARG A 260 -15.10 9.40 -12.47
C ARG A 260 -15.47 10.57 -11.58
N GLY A 261 -14.71 11.66 -11.68
CA GLY A 261 -14.95 12.87 -10.88
C GLY A 261 -14.35 12.84 -9.47
N LEU A 262 -13.86 11.68 -9.02
CA LEU A 262 -13.20 11.51 -7.72
C LEU A 262 -12.04 12.49 -7.51
N ARG A 263 -12.00 13.10 -6.34
CA ARG A 263 -10.96 14.00 -5.86
C ARG A 263 -10.37 13.49 -4.54
N ARG A 264 -9.23 14.06 -4.16
CA ARG A 264 -8.59 13.83 -2.86
C ARG A 264 -9.54 14.04 -1.68
N THR A 265 -10.45 15.00 -1.78
CA THR A 265 -11.46 15.32 -0.73
C THR A 265 -12.56 14.27 -0.58
N ASP A 266 -12.73 13.36 -1.55
CA ASP A 266 -13.73 12.29 -1.50
C ASP A 266 -13.21 11.02 -0.79
N LEU A 267 -11.93 11.04 -0.40
CA LEU A 267 -11.27 10.01 0.38
C LEU A 267 -11.56 10.17 1.88
N ILE A 268 -11.27 9.14 2.68
CA ILE A 268 -11.70 9.11 4.09
C ILE A 268 -10.70 9.78 5.03
N ALA A 269 -9.43 9.41 4.94
CA ALA A 269 -8.44 9.79 5.95
C ALA A 269 -7.20 10.47 5.35
N ASN A 270 -7.07 10.40 4.03
CA ASN A 270 -5.91 10.88 3.29
C ASN A 270 -6.39 11.83 2.20
N THR A 271 -6.68 13.06 2.58
CA THR A 271 -7.33 14.06 1.73
C THR A 271 -6.43 15.26 1.42
N ALA A 272 -5.24 15.34 2.01
CA ALA A 272 -4.37 16.49 1.88
C ALA A 272 -3.87 16.66 0.44
N VAL A 273 -3.69 17.92 0.05
CA VAL A 273 -3.21 18.35 -1.28
C VAL A 273 -2.17 19.46 -1.08
N PRO A 274 -1.02 19.16 -0.45
CA PRO A 274 -0.06 20.18 -0.09
C PRO A 274 0.61 20.76 -1.36
N PRO A 275 0.86 22.08 -1.42
CA PRO A 275 1.52 22.73 -2.54
C PRO A 275 3.04 22.52 -2.46
N ILE A 276 3.50 21.28 -2.57
CA ILE A 276 4.94 20.99 -2.51
C ILE A 276 5.67 21.48 -3.76
N GLU A 277 6.95 21.80 -3.60
CA GLU A 277 7.88 22.02 -4.69
C GLU A 277 8.93 20.91 -4.71
N VAL A 278 9.32 20.47 -5.90
CA VAL A 278 10.37 19.46 -6.10
C VAL A 278 11.48 20.09 -6.94
N SER A 279 12.68 20.14 -6.38
CA SER A 279 13.87 20.63 -7.06
C SER A 279 14.22 19.75 -8.26
N ARG A 280 14.34 20.36 -9.43
CA ARG A 280 14.73 19.66 -10.67
C ARG A 280 16.20 19.24 -10.69
N THR A 281 17.01 19.75 -9.78
CA THR A 281 18.45 19.48 -9.75
C THR A 281 18.78 18.24 -8.91
N ASP A 282 18.11 18.09 -7.76
CA ASP A 282 18.49 17.09 -6.76
C ASP A 282 17.29 16.34 -6.13
N GLY A 283 16.05 16.64 -6.56
CA GLY A 283 14.84 16.01 -6.05
C GLY A 283 14.43 16.44 -4.65
N ALA A 284 15.05 17.50 -4.09
CA ALA A 284 14.66 18.04 -2.79
C ALA A 284 13.19 18.46 -2.79
N VAL A 285 12.43 18.01 -1.79
CA VAL A 285 11.01 18.35 -1.65
C VAL A 285 10.84 19.39 -0.56
N THR A 286 10.15 20.48 -0.86
CA THR A 286 9.84 21.53 0.11
C THR A 286 8.34 21.74 0.24
N LEU A 287 7.91 22.14 1.43
CA LEU A 287 6.57 22.59 1.75
C LEU A 287 6.69 23.85 2.61
N ASP A 288 6.05 24.94 2.20
CA ASP A 288 6.15 26.26 2.84
C ASP A 288 7.62 26.72 3.03
N GLY A 289 8.46 26.46 2.03
CA GLY A 289 9.88 26.85 2.03
C GLY A 289 10.79 26.01 2.95
N ARG A 290 10.26 24.98 3.61
CA ARG A 290 11.04 24.06 4.47
C ARG A 290 11.17 22.69 3.81
N GLU A 291 12.36 22.08 3.90
CA GLU A 291 12.60 20.74 3.37
C GLU A 291 11.78 19.69 4.13
N LEU A 292 11.05 18.88 3.38
CA LEU A 292 10.19 17.80 3.87
C LEU A 292 10.91 16.47 3.67
N ALA A 293 11.58 15.99 4.72
CA ALA A 293 12.38 14.77 4.66
C ALA A 293 12.38 14.00 5.98
N ALA A 294 12.52 12.69 5.89
CA ALA A 294 12.80 11.80 7.01
C ALA A 294 14.16 11.10 6.82
N GLU A 295 14.92 11.00 7.91
CA GLU A 295 16.18 10.27 7.95
C GLU A 295 15.98 8.77 7.68
N PRO A 296 16.93 8.09 7.00
CA PRO A 296 16.81 6.67 6.69
C PRO A 296 16.80 5.81 7.95
N VAL A 297 15.76 4.98 8.10
CA VAL A 297 15.66 4.09 9.27
C VAL A 297 16.73 3.00 9.23
N SER A 298 17.29 2.67 10.41
CA SER A 298 18.27 1.59 10.57
C SER A 298 17.63 0.23 10.84
N ASN A 299 16.40 0.22 11.34
CA ASN A 299 15.63 -0.97 11.66
C ASN A 299 14.14 -0.68 11.56
N VAL A 300 13.34 -1.74 11.41
CA VAL A 300 11.88 -1.66 11.38
C VAL A 300 11.28 -2.81 12.21
N PRO A 301 10.13 -2.59 12.87
CA PRO A 301 9.37 -3.67 13.51
C PRO A 301 8.81 -4.62 12.45
N LEU A 302 8.11 -5.67 12.87
CA LEU A 302 7.47 -6.64 11.97
C LEU A 302 8.47 -7.26 10.96
N SER A 303 9.70 -7.50 11.39
CA SER A 303 10.79 -8.01 10.55
C SER A 303 11.36 -9.30 11.15
N ARG A 304 12.65 -9.35 11.47
CA ARG A 304 13.40 -10.54 11.92
C ARG A 304 12.77 -11.31 13.09
N ARG A 305 11.93 -10.66 13.92
CA ARG A 305 11.22 -11.33 15.02
C ARG A 305 10.16 -12.33 14.53
N TYR A 306 9.60 -12.13 13.34
CA TYR A 306 8.44 -12.91 12.86
C TYR A 306 8.76 -13.80 11.66
N PHE A 307 9.86 -13.55 10.96
CA PHE A 307 10.21 -14.23 9.72
C PHE A 307 11.55 -14.95 9.93
N LEU A 308 11.54 -16.27 9.69
CA LEU A 308 12.71 -17.15 9.74
C LEU A 308 13.66 -16.83 8.58
#